data_AF-A0A0R2PPB8-F1
#
_entry.id   AF-A0A0R2PPB8-F1
#
_cell.length_a   1.000
_cell.length_b   1.000
_cell.length_c   1.000
_cell.angle_alpha   90.00
_cell.angle_beta   90.00
_cell.angle_gamma   90.00
#
_symmetry.space_group_name_H-M   'P 1'
#
loop_
_entity.id
_entity.type
_entity.pdbx_description
1 polymer ?
#
loop_
_entity_poly.entity_id
_entity_poly.type
_entity_poly.pdbx_seq_one_letter_code
_entity_poly.pdbx_strand_id
1 'polypeptide(L)'
;MISRRQFVTGTLATFGFGGSLSFLTACSTGPSASTDELFQVVQRFPQVLVPGEVRLPISLAHQAGMLGTTSGIDLPVELRATLVNSETGEVVVESAVATRHDANIDPPYWPFRMTVSDVGIYLLIVEGGTPEGAGVQIMDPASISVPLIGAALPGFDTPTSANPRGVDPICTRSPEPCPLHDITLNEALQRGKPIAYLVGTPAHCQTGTCAPALDALLSLRETLGDSIIMLHAEIYTDDTATIVAPAVEAVGMSYEPALFITDAQGIIVERFDAIFDSVEVTEALNALGVL
;
A
#
# COMPACT_ATOMS: atom_id res chain seq x y z
N MET A 1 -17.92 2.29 14.93
CA MET A 1 -18.36 1.25 13.98
C MET A 1 -18.42 1.83 12.58
N ILE A 2 -17.28 1.78 11.90
CA ILE A 2 -17.17 2.09 10.47
C ILE A 2 -17.72 0.90 9.69
N SER A 3 -18.60 1.15 8.72
CA SER A 3 -19.12 0.09 7.83
C SER A 3 -18.18 -0.19 6.66
N ARG A 4 -18.22 -1.40 6.09
CA ARG A 4 -17.44 -1.75 4.87
C ARG A 4 -17.55 -0.68 3.78
N ARG A 5 -18.74 -0.12 3.53
CA ARG A 5 -18.95 0.91 2.50
C ARG A 5 -18.12 2.17 2.73
N GLN A 6 -18.00 2.62 3.98
CA GLN A 6 -17.21 3.81 4.34
C GLN A 6 -15.70 3.53 4.21
N PHE A 7 -15.26 2.31 4.50
CA PHE A 7 -13.88 1.88 4.27
C PHE A 7 -13.54 1.79 2.77
N VAL A 8 -14.47 1.31 1.93
CA VAL A 8 -14.30 1.22 0.47
C VAL A 8 -14.19 2.60 -0.19
N THR A 9 -14.85 3.64 0.34
CA THR A 9 -14.91 4.94 -0.34
C THR A 9 -13.59 5.72 -0.23
N GLY A 10 -12.71 5.39 0.71
CA GLY A 10 -11.40 6.03 0.88
C GLY A 10 -10.40 5.71 -0.24
N THR A 11 -10.65 4.64 -1.00
CA THR A 11 -9.73 4.13 -2.05
C THR A 11 -10.07 4.61 -3.46
N LEU A 12 -11.26 5.19 -3.67
CA LEU A 12 -11.76 5.59 -4.99
C LEU A 12 -12.07 7.10 -5.01
N ALA A 13 -11.03 7.93 -4.98
CA ALA A 13 -11.14 9.30 -5.45
C ALA A 13 -10.97 9.32 -6.98
N THR A 14 -11.96 8.81 -7.71
CA THR A 14 -12.07 9.01 -9.16
C THR A 14 -12.46 10.45 -9.44
N PHE A 15 -11.47 11.33 -9.59
CA PHE A 15 -11.69 12.60 -10.29
C PHE A 15 -11.63 12.34 -11.79
N GLY A 16 -12.80 12.23 -12.43
CA GLY A 16 -12.93 12.07 -13.87
C GLY A 16 -14.28 12.56 -14.36
N PHE A 17 -14.28 13.75 -14.97
CA PHE A 17 -15.43 14.45 -15.56
C PHE A 17 -16.20 13.58 -16.56
N GLY A 18 -17.53 13.68 -16.50
CA GLY A 18 -18.45 13.00 -17.42
C GLY A 18 -18.33 13.52 -18.86
N GLY A 19 -17.93 12.62 -19.75
CA GLY A 19 -18.08 12.76 -21.20
C GLY A 19 -18.75 11.50 -21.74
N SER A 20 -20.01 11.62 -22.18
CA SER A 20 -20.76 10.53 -22.80
C SER A 20 -20.15 10.17 -24.16
N LEU A 21 -19.66 8.94 -24.34
CA LEU A 21 -19.22 8.44 -25.64
C LEU A 21 -20.15 7.33 -26.13
N SER A 22 -20.82 7.60 -27.23
CA SER A 22 -21.67 6.68 -27.97
C SER A 22 -20.83 5.59 -28.64
N PHE A 23 -21.20 4.32 -28.46
CA PHE A 23 -20.53 3.18 -29.07
C PHE A 23 -20.92 3.05 -30.55
N LEU A 24 -19.92 3.11 -31.44
CA LEU A 24 -20.01 2.56 -32.80
C LEU A 24 -19.08 1.34 -32.86
N THR A 25 -19.68 0.16 -33.00
CA THR A 25 -18.99 -1.12 -33.12
C THR A 25 -18.38 -1.24 -34.52
N ALA A 26 -17.05 -1.22 -34.61
CA ALA A 26 -16.31 -1.62 -35.79
C ALA A 26 -15.56 -2.92 -35.49
N CYS A 27 -15.97 -4.01 -36.14
CA CYS A 27 -15.21 -5.26 -36.13
C CYS A 27 -14.01 -5.10 -37.07
N SER A 28 -12.80 -5.01 -36.52
CA SER A 28 -11.57 -5.25 -37.28
C SER A 28 -10.67 -6.22 -36.53
N THR A 29 -10.27 -7.26 -37.25
CA THR A 29 -9.19 -8.20 -36.92
C THR A 29 -7.99 -7.49 -36.31
N GLY A 30 -7.55 -7.99 -35.15
CA GLY A 30 -6.63 -7.30 -34.24
C GLY A 30 -5.25 -7.00 -34.84
N PRO A 31 -4.66 -5.84 -34.50
CA PRO A 31 -3.24 -5.62 -34.67
C PRO A 31 -2.49 -6.20 -33.47
N SER A 32 -1.32 -6.76 -33.73
CA SER A 32 -0.27 -6.96 -32.74
C SER A 32 -0.02 -5.63 -32.02
N ALA A 33 -0.09 -5.61 -30.69
CA ALA A 33 0.17 -4.40 -29.90
C ALA A 33 1.55 -3.83 -30.28
N SER A 34 1.55 -2.61 -30.81
CA SER A 34 2.77 -1.85 -31.06
C SER A 34 3.35 -1.36 -29.73
N THR A 35 4.66 -1.41 -29.57
CA THR A 35 5.44 -0.83 -28.45
C THR A 35 5.35 0.70 -28.33
N ASP A 36 4.43 1.34 -29.05
CA ASP A 36 4.21 2.80 -29.14
C ASP A 36 2.90 3.24 -28.46
N GLU A 37 2.15 2.32 -27.86
CA GLU A 37 0.95 2.67 -27.08
C GLU A 37 1.37 3.25 -25.73
N LEU A 38 0.87 4.44 -25.38
CA LEU A 38 1.08 5.02 -24.06
C LEU A 38 0.37 4.18 -23.00
N PHE A 39 1.04 3.90 -21.89
CA PHE A 39 0.40 3.24 -20.75
C PHE A 39 -0.32 4.25 -19.86
N GLN A 40 -1.35 3.77 -19.18
CA GLN A 40 -2.02 4.49 -18.10
C GLN A 40 -1.35 4.15 -16.77
N VAL A 41 -1.17 5.18 -15.93
CA VAL A 41 -0.66 5.00 -14.58
C VAL A 41 -1.81 4.57 -13.67
N VAL A 42 -1.62 3.47 -12.95
CA VAL A 42 -2.55 2.99 -11.93
C VAL A 42 -1.96 3.26 -10.57
N GLN A 43 -2.63 4.11 -9.80
CA GLN A 43 -2.21 4.47 -8.45
C GLN A 43 -2.40 3.28 -7.52
N ARG A 44 -1.37 2.98 -6.73
CA ARG A 44 -1.40 1.92 -5.72
C ARG A 44 -1.12 2.47 -4.32
N PHE A 45 -1.43 3.75 -4.08
CA PHE A 45 -1.30 4.41 -2.80
C PHE A 45 -2.61 5.10 -2.37
N PRO A 46 -2.89 5.16 -1.05
CA PRO A 46 -3.99 5.95 -0.51
C PRO A 46 -3.64 7.44 -0.46
N GLN A 47 -4.66 8.29 -0.41
CA GLN A 47 -4.51 9.75 -0.24
C GLN A 47 -4.40 10.09 1.26
N VAL A 48 -3.31 9.65 1.89
CA VAL A 48 -2.93 10.00 3.28
C VAL A 48 -1.48 10.48 3.34
N LEU A 49 -1.00 11.03 2.23
CA LEU A 49 0.34 11.55 2.06
C LEU A 49 0.44 12.93 2.68
N VAL A 50 1.56 13.22 3.32
CA VAL A 50 1.84 14.48 4.01
C VAL A 50 3.20 15.00 3.57
N PRO A 51 3.52 16.28 3.82
CA PRO A 51 4.86 16.80 3.53
C PRO A 51 5.96 15.96 4.18
N GLY A 52 7.04 15.72 3.44
CA GLY A 52 8.16 14.86 3.81
C GLY A 52 8.49 13.85 2.70
N GLU A 53 9.08 12.73 3.09
CA GLU A 53 9.30 11.59 2.20
C GLU A 53 7.96 10.89 1.90
N VAL A 54 7.54 10.92 0.64
CA VAL A 54 6.32 10.23 0.19
C VAL A 54 6.67 9.05 -0.70
N ARG A 55 5.89 7.98 -0.54
CA ARG A 55 6.01 6.74 -1.30
C ARG A 55 4.81 6.59 -2.22
N LEU A 56 5.06 6.58 -3.52
CA LEU A 56 4.07 6.54 -4.59
C LEU A 56 4.21 5.26 -5.46
N PRO A 57 3.82 4.09 -4.95
CA PRO A 57 3.72 2.88 -5.76
C PRO A 57 2.71 3.06 -6.89
N ILE A 58 3.15 2.76 -8.10
CA ILE A 58 2.28 2.69 -9.28
C ILE A 58 2.39 1.33 -9.96
N SER A 59 1.34 0.95 -10.66
CA SER A 59 1.36 -0.12 -11.65
C SER A 59 0.98 0.46 -13.01
N LEU A 60 1.20 -0.30 -14.09
CA LEU A 60 0.89 0.13 -15.45
C LEU A 60 -0.35 -0.59 -15.98
N ALA A 61 -1.13 0.07 -16.83
CA ALA A 61 -2.27 -0.52 -17.54
C ALA A 61 -2.32 -0.03 -19.00
N HIS A 62 -2.96 -0.83 -19.86
CA HIS A 62 -3.46 -0.39 -21.18
C HIS A 62 -4.99 -0.50 -21.20
N GLN A 63 -5.61 -0.20 -22.35
CA GLN A 63 -7.05 -0.37 -22.56
C GLN A 63 -7.55 -1.78 -22.23
N ALA A 64 -6.71 -2.81 -22.43
CA ALA A 64 -7.05 -4.20 -22.15
C ALA A 64 -7.02 -4.58 -20.65
N GLY A 65 -6.44 -3.74 -19.79
CA GLY A 65 -6.31 -3.98 -18.36
C GLY A 65 -4.91 -3.74 -17.82
N MET A 66 -4.70 -4.17 -16.57
CA MET A 66 -3.40 -4.08 -15.89
C MET A 66 -2.32 -4.86 -16.63
N LEU A 67 -1.11 -4.32 -16.66
CA LEU A 67 0.04 -4.98 -17.26
C LEU A 67 0.78 -5.78 -16.20
N GLY A 68 0.82 -7.10 -16.41
CA GLY A 68 1.52 -8.06 -15.57
C GLY A 68 2.05 -9.22 -16.40
N THR A 69 2.38 -10.33 -15.74
CA THR A 69 2.96 -11.52 -16.37
C THR A 69 2.13 -12.09 -17.53
N THR A 70 0.81 -11.94 -17.45
CA THR A 70 -0.15 -12.45 -18.45
C THR A 70 -0.38 -11.51 -19.62
N SER A 71 0.14 -10.28 -19.57
CA SER A 71 -0.06 -9.27 -20.63
C SER A 71 0.75 -9.57 -21.90
N GLY A 72 1.82 -10.37 -21.80
CA GLY A 72 2.75 -10.62 -22.90
C GLY A 72 3.63 -9.41 -23.28
N ILE A 73 3.61 -8.35 -22.47
CA ILE A 73 4.43 -7.16 -22.63
C ILE A 73 5.64 -7.26 -21.69
N ASP A 74 6.83 -6.96 -22.22
CA ASP A 74 8.03 -6.84 -21.40
C ASP A 74 8.01 -5.48 -20.67
N LEU A 75 7.95 -5.53 -19.35
CA LEU A 75 7.81 -4.35 -18.51
C LEU A 75 9.18 -3.81 -18.09
N PRO A 76 9.38 -2.48 -18.10
CA PRO A 76 10.69 -1.90 -17.83
C PRO A 76 11.17 -2.19 -16.41
N VAL A 77 12.47 -2.41 -16.23
CA VAL A 77 13.05 -2.61 -14.89
C VAL A 77 13.00 -1.32 -14.07
N GLU A 78 13.16 -0.17 -14.71
CA GLU A 78 13.09 1.13 -14.08
C GLU A 78 12.08 2.02 -14.80
N LEU A 79 11.38 2.85 -14.03
CA LEU A 79 10.59 3.95 -14.55
C LEU A 79 11.17 5.27 -14.09
N ARG A 80 10.98 6.30 -14.92
CA ARG A 80 11.29 7.69 -14.62
C ARG A 80 10.00 8.49 -14.53
N ALA A 81 9.94 9.39 -13.56
CA ALA A 81 8.80 10.27 -13.39
C ALA A 81 9.20 11.66 -12.92
N THR A 82 8.37 12.63 -13.26
CA THR A 82 8.46 14.02 -12.81
C THR A 82 7.22 14.35 -12.02
N LEU A 83 7.40 14.99 -10.86
CA LEU A 83 6.29 15.51 -10.05
C LEU A 83 6.09 16.99 -10.35
N VAL A 84 4.89 17.36 -10.77
CA VAL A 84 4.53 18.74 -11.13
C VAL A 84 3.42 19.23 -10.22
N ASN A 85 3.52 20.44 -9.69
CA ASN A 85 2.41 21.09 -8.98
C ASN A 85 1.27 21.38 -9.97
N SER A 86 0.06 20.88 -9.68
CA SER A 86 -1.05 20.95 -10.65
C SER A 86 -1.61 22.35 -10.83
N GLU A 87 -1.40 23.25 -9.87
CA GLU A 87 -1.90 24.62 -9.90
C GLU A 87 -0.90 25.58 -10.58
N THR A 88 0.38 25.47 -10.23
CA THR A 88 1.43 26.39 -10.73
C THR A 88 2.11 25.89 -11.99
N GLY A 89 2.07 24.58 -12.27
CA GLY A 89 2.84 23.94 -13.33
C GLY A 89 4.34 23.81 -13.02
N GLU A 90 4.75 24.12 -11.78
CA GLU A 90 6.13 24.00 -11.33
C GLU A 90 6.57 22.54 -11.19
N VAL A 91 7.74 22.20 -11.73
CA VAL A 91 8.37 20.90 -11.50
C VAL A 91 8.97 20.91 -10.09
N VAL A 92 8.42 20.09 -9.19
CA VAL A 92 8.87 19.98 -7.80
C VAL A 92 9.92 18.89 -7.63
N VAL A 93 9.81 17.82 -8.42
CA VAL A 93 10.81 16.74 -8.47
C VAL A 93 11.02 16.36 -9.92
N GLU A 94 12.26 16.45 -10.39
CA GLU A 94 12.64 16.12 -11.76
C GLU A 94 13.28 14.72 -11.84
N SER A 95 12.84 13.90 -12.80
CA SER A 95 13.46 12.62 -13.14
C SER A 95 13.69 11.65 -11.97
N ALA A 96 12.73 11.55 -11.05
CA ALA A 96 12.71 10.51 -10.03
C ALA A 96 12.75 9.12 -10.69
N VAL A 97 13.45 8.18 -10.08
CA VAL A 97 13.59 6.80 -10.58
C VAL A 97 12.96 5.84 -9.57
N ALA A 98 12.23 4.86 -10.08
CA ALA A 98 11.76 3.73 -9.28
C ALA A 98 12.11 2.42 -10.01
N THR A 99 12.57 1.44 -9.26
CA THR A 99 12.82 0.08 -9.74
C THR A 99 11.55 -0.75 -9.64
N ARG A 100 11.38 -1.72 -10.53
CA ARG A 100 10.26 -2.65 -10.55
C ARG A 100 10.34 -3.61 -9.36
N HIS A 101 9.23 -3.75 -8.66
CA HIS A 101 9.00 -4.75 -7.63
C HIS A 101 7.95 -5.75 -8.12
N ASP A 102 8.33 -7.03 -8.10
CA ASP A 102 7.54 -8.15 -8.61
C ASP A 102 7.67 -9.43 -7.74
N ALA A 103 8.25 -9.32 -6.53
CA ALA A 103 8.43 -10.47 -5.65
C ALA A 103 7.08 -10.96 -5.10
N ASN A 104 6.55 -12.02 -5.71
CA ASN A 104 5.22 -12.59 -5.44
C ASN A 104 4.06 -11.58 -5.62
N ILE A 105 4.24 -10.59 -6.49
CA ILE A 105 3.24 -9.58 -6.80
C ILE A 105 3.08 -9.47 -8.32
N ASP A 106 1.84 -9.68 -8.79
CA ASP A 106 1.43 -9.48 -10.18
C ASP A 106 0.05 -8.81 -10.20
N PRO A 107 -0.15 -7.71 -10.94
CA PRO A 107 0.84 -6.94 -11.72
C PRO A 107 1.92 -6.30 -10.83
N PRO A 108 3.15 -6.08 -11.36
CA PRO A 108 4.23 -5.48 -10.61
C PRO A 108 3.96 -4.00 -10.30
N TYR A 109 4.81 -3.41 -9.47
CA TYR A 109 4.72 -2.00 -9.12
C TYR A 109 6.09 -1.31 -9.07
N TRP A 110 6.07 0.03 -9.12
CA TRP A 110 7.25 0.89 -9.02
C TRP A 110 7.02 1.92 -7.91
N PRO A 111 7.66 1.78 -6.74
CA PRO A 111 7.49 2.68 -5.60
C PRO A 111 8.39 3.91 -5.73
N PHE A 112 7.90 4.96 -6.39
CA PHE A 112 8.63 6.23 -6.40
C PHE A 112 8.71 6.79 -4.97
N ARG A 113 9.92 7.07 -4.50
CA ARG A 113 10.18 7.78 -3.25
C ARG A 113 10.67 9.19 -3.57
N MET A 114 10.04 10.19 -2.97
CA MET A 114 10.35 11.60 -3.25
C MET A 114 10.07 12.48 -2.05
N THR A 115 10.85 13.55 -1.89
CA THR A 115 10.61 14.57 -0.88
C THR A 115 9.65 15.63 -1.43
N VAL A 116 8.52 15.87 -0.76
CA VAL A 116 7.59 16.96 -1.10
C VAL A 116 7.36 17.84 0.11
N SER A 117 7.62 19.14 -0.01
CA SER A 117 7.65 20.04 1.16
C SER A 117 6.31 20.69 1.49
N ASP A 118 5.42 20.80 0.51
CA ASP A 118 4.21 21.60 0.61
C ASP A 118 2.94 20.77 0.46
N VAL A 119 1.90 21.19 1.16
CA VAL A 119 0.53 20.70 0.96
C VAL A 119 0.05 21.17 -0.40
N GLY A 120 -0.60 20.29 -1.16
CA GLY A 120 -1.06 20.63 -2.50
C GLY A 120 -1.51 19.44 -3.32
N ILE A 121 -1.93 19.72 -4.55
CA ILE A 121 -2.24 18.72 -5.56
C ILE A 121 -1.12 18.73 -6.60
N TYR A 122 -0.65 17.54 -6.94
CA TYR A 122 0.45 17.31 -7.86
C TYR A 122 0.05 16.28 -8.91
N LEU A 123 0.79 16.27 -10.02
CA LEU A 123 0.69 15.26 -11.06
C LEU A 123 2.01 14.51 -11.15
N LEU A 124 1.94 13.19 -10.99
CA LEU A 124 3.04 12.28 -11.28
C LEU A 124 3.01 11.92 -12.76
N ILE A 125 3.93 12.49 -13.54
CA ILE A 125 4.04 12.27 -14.97
C ILE A 125 5.15 11.24 -15.21
N VAL A 126 4.80 10.08 -15.72
CA VAL A 126 5.72 8.95 -15.93
C VAL A 126 6.14 8.90 -17.40
N GLU A 127 7.43 8.74 -17.66
CA GLU A 127 7.96 8.61 -19.03
C GLU A 127 7.35 7.38 -19.73
N GLY A 128 6.82 7.55 -20.94
CA GLY A 128 6.11 6.52 -21.69
C GLY A 128 4.62 6.36 -21.31
N GLY A 129 4.16 7.08 -20.29
CA GLY A 129 2.77 7.12 -19.87
C GLY A 129 1.96 8.24 -20.52
N THR A 130 0.65 8.26 -20.23
CA THR A 130 -0.22 9.36 -20.68
C THR A 130 0.18 10.70 -20.04
N PRO A 131 0.11 11.82 -20.77
CA PRO A 131 0.62 13.11 -20.31
C PRO A 131 -0.20 13.74 -19.16
N GLU A 132 -1.42 13.26 -18.92
CA GLU A 132 -2.26 13.71 -17.80
C GLU A 132 -1.66 13.34 -16.43
N GLY A 133 -0.82 12.30 -16.38
CA GLY A 133 -0.21 11.80 -15.15
C GLY A 133 -1.22 11.27 -14.13
N ALA A 134 -0.74 10.98 -12.93
CA ALA A 134 -1.55 10.52 -11.82
C ALA A 134 -1.64 11.58 -10.70
N GLY A 135 -2.85 11.86 -10.20
CA GLY A 135 -3.09 12.90 -9.19
C GLY A 135 -2.61 12.52 -7.79
N VAL A 136 -1.65 13.25 -7.25
CA VAL A 136 -1.07 13.05 -5.92
C VAL A 136 -1.54 14.19 -5.02
N GLN A 137 -2.24 13.88 -3.93
CA GLN A 137 -2.62 14.88 -2.94
C GLN A 137 -1.71 14.79 -1.72
N ILE A 138 -0.96 15.86 -1.47
CA ILE A 138 -0.25 16.06 -0.22
C ILE A 138 -1.16 16.84 0.71
N MET A 139 -1.49 16.26 1.86
CA MET A 139 -2.48 16.77 2.81
C MET A 139 -1.81 17.40 4.03
N ASP A 140 -2.56 18.24 4.74
CA ASP A 140 -2.15 18.75 6.04
C ASP A 140 -2.00 17.57 7.02
N PRO A 141 -0.83 17.37 7.66
CA PRO A 141 -0.63 16.33 8.67
C PRO A 141 -1.72 16.29 9.74
N ALA A 142 -2.27 17.45 10.14
CA ALA A 142 -3.32 17.53 11.15
C ALA A 142 -4.67 16.92 10.70
N SER A 143 -4.84 16.68 9.40
CA SER A 143 -6.03 16.03 8.83
C SER A 143 -5.91 14.51 8.71
N ILE A 144 -4.72 13.95 8.96
CA ILE A 144 -4.45 12.52 8.81
C ILE A 144 -4.62 11.80 10.14
N SER A 145 -5.53 10.83 10.17
CA SER A 145 -5.80 10.01 11.35
C SER A 145 -4.86 8.80 11.48
N VAL A 146 -4.34 8.29 10.36
CA VAL A 146 -3.43 7.15 10.39
C VAL A 146 -2.05 7.59 10.92
N PRO A 147 -1.41 6.83 11.83
CA PRO A 147 -0.12 7.19 12.39
C PRO A 147 0.93 7.48 11.32
N LEU A 148 1.58 8.64 11.45
CA LEU A 148 2.62 9.11 10.55
C LEU A 148 4.01 8.61 10.98
N ILE A 149 4.95 8.57 10.04
CA ILE A 149 6.37 8.34 10.35
C ILE A 149 6.84 9.42 11.33
N GLY A 150 7.62 9.02 12.34
CA GLY A 150 8.10 9.84 13.44
C GLY A 150 7.14 9.92 14.64
N ALA A 151 5.90 9.45 14.52
CA ALA A 151 4.97 9.34 15.64
C ALA A 151 5.14 8.01 16.39
N ALA A 152 4.73 7.97 17.67
CA ALA A 152 4.59 6.71 18.38
C ALA A 152 3.45 5.88 17.78
N LEU A 153 3.66 4.58 17.58
CA LEU A 153 2.61 3.66 17.16
C LEU A 153 1.56 3.53 18.28
N PRO A 154 0.27 3.83 18.04
CA PRO A 154 -0.76 3.71 19.06
C PRO A 154 -0.86 2.27 19.58
N GLY A 155 -0.74 2.12 20.89
CA GLY A 155 -0.88 0.82 21.54
C GLY A 155 -2.32 0.30 21.44
N PHE A 156 -2.46 -1.00 21.14
CA PHE A 156 -3.75 -1.66 21.03
C PHE A 156 -3.65 -3.12 21.48
N ASP A 157 -4.70 -3.61 22.13
CA ASP A 157 -4.81 -5.02 22.49
C ASP A 157 -5.33 -5.84 21.29
N THR A 158 -4.43 -6.17 20.36
CA THR A 158 -4.78 -6.97 19.18
C THR A 158 -5.36 -8.35 19.54
N PRO A 159 -6.29 -8.91 18.73
CA PRO A 159 -6.72 -10.30 18.88
C PRO A 159 -5.54 -11.28 18.89
N THR A 160 -5.58 -12.24 19.80
CA THR A 160 -4.59 -13.32 19.91
C THR A 160 -5.27 -14.68 19.87
N SER A 161 -4.49 -15.74 19.65
CA SER A 161 -4.98 -17.12 19.70
C SER A 161 -5.57 -17.49 21.07
N ALA A 162 -5.11 -16.84 22.15
CA ALA A 162 -5.62 -17.04 23.51
C ALA A 162 -6.85 -16.18 23.83
N ASN A 163 -7.00 -15.02 23.18
CA ASN A 163 -8.13 -14.12 23.35
C ASN A 163 -8.47 -13.43 22.02
N PRO A 164 -9.49 -13.90 21.28
CA PRO A 164 -9.84 -13.35 19.97
C PRO A 164 -10.47 -11.96 20.04
N ARG A 165 -10.89 -11.48 21.21
CA ARG A 165 -11.43 -10.12 21.42
C ARG A 165 -12.54 -9.74 20.44
N GLY A 166 -13.39 -10.71 20.09
CA GLY A 166 -14.52 -10.52 19.17
C GLY A 166 -14.15 -10.53 17.69
N VAL A 167 -12.96 -11.00 17.33
CA VAL A 167 -12.53 -11.23 15.95
C VAL A 167 -12.44 -12.73 15.69
N ASP A 168 -13.24 -13.25 14.76
CA ASP A 168 -13.29 -14.68 14.42
C ASP A 168 -13.57 -14.91 12.92
N PRO A 169 -12.61 -15.45 12.14
CA PRO A 169 -11.30 -15.90 12.59
C PRO A 169 -10.34 -14.73 12.88
N ILE A 170 -9.40 -14.91 13.80
CA ILE A 170 -8.33 -13.93 14.07
C ILE A 170 -7.35 -13.76 12.90
N CYS A 171 -7.37 -14.70 11.95
CA CYS A 171 -6.56 -14.69 10.74
C CYS A 171 -7.30 -15.45 9.64
N THR A 172 -7.52 -14.78 8.51
CA THR A 172 -8.21 -15.29 7.33
C THR A 172 -7.23 -15.88 6.31
N ARG A 173 -5.93 -15.92 6.63
CA ARG A 173 -4.93 -16.62 5.82
C ARG A 173 -5.27 -18.12 5.74
N SER A 174 -5.14 -18.67 4.53
CA SER A 174 -5.45 -20.07 4.22
C SER A 174 -4.24 -20.74 3.56
N PRO A 175 -3.97 -22.05 3.80
CA PRO A 175 -4.78 -22.99 4.58
C PRO A 175 -4.63 -22.87 6.10
N GLU A 176 -3.50 -22.37 6.58
CA GLU A 176 -3.22 -22.24 8.01
C GLU A 176 -3.14 -20.77 8.41
N PRO A 177 -3.67 -20.39 9.60
CA PRO A 177 -3.54 -19.05 10.13
C PRO A 177 -2.06 -18.70 10.32
N CYS A 178 -1.72 -17.43 10.18
CA CYS A 178 -0.33 -17.00 10.36
C CYS A 178 0.07 -17.06 11.85
N PRO A 179 1.38 -17.23 12.15
CA PRO A 179 1.88 -17.35 13.52
C PRO A 179 2.16 -15.99 14.20
N LEU A 180 1.43 -14.93 13.84
CA LEU A 180 1.67 -13.55 14.29
C LEU A 180 0.63 -13.05 15.32
N HIS A 181 0.04 -13.99 16.08
CA HIS A 181 -1.08 -13.75 17.01
C HIS A 181 -0.83 -14.26 18.43
N ASP A 182 0.45 -14.33 18.85
CA ASP A 182 0.84 -14.87 20.16
C ASP A 182 0.71 -13.84 21.29
N ILE A 183 0.95 -12.56 20.98
CA ILE A 183 0.90 -11.44 21.92
C ILE A 183 0.14 -10.26 21.32
N THR A 184 -0.30 -9.35 22.18
CA THR A 184 -0.91 -8.10 21.77
C THR A 184 0.12 -7.06 21.32
N LEU A 185 -0.28 -6.06 20.53
CA LEU A 185 0.58 -4.92 20.20
C LEU A 185 1.03 -4.15 21.46
N ASN A 186 0.16 -3.98 22.46
CA ASN A 186 0.53 -3.37 23.73
C ASN A 186 1.65 -4.12 24.46
N GLU A 187 1.62 -5.46 24.47
CA GLU A 187 2.70 -6.26 25.04
C GLU A 187 3.98 -6.14 24.22
N ALA A 188 3.88 -6.13 22.88
CA ALA A 188 5.02 -5.97 21.98
C ALA A 188 5.75 -4.64 22.19
N LEU A 189 5.01 -3.53 22.31
CA LEU A 189 5.56 -2.19 22.56
C LEU A 189 6.34 -2.10 23.88
N GLN A 190 6.10 -3.01 24.83
CA GLN A 190 6.82 -3.07 26.10
C GLN A 190 8.09 -3.93 26.05
N ARG A 191 8.38 -4.61 24.94
CA ARG A 191 9.53 -5.53 24.81
C ARG A 191 10.84 -4.84 24.43
N GLY A 192 10.82 -3.56 24.07
CA GLY A 192 12.03 -2.82 23.69
C GLY A 192 12.69 -3.38 22.43
N LYS A 193 11.89 -3.89 21.49
CA LYS A 193 12.32 -4.42 20.19
C LYS A 193 11.59 -3.67 19.08
N PRO A 194 12.21 -3.53 17.89
CA PRO A 194 11.48 -3.12 16.69
C PRO A 194 10.22 -3.96 16.48
N ILE A 195 9.19 -3.35 15.90
CA ILE A 195 7.91 -4.02 15.60
C ILE A 195 7.58 -3.82 14.13
N ALA A 196 7.15 -4.90 13.46
CA ALA A 196 6.47 -4.87 12.19
C ALA A 196 5.00 -5.28 12.40
N TYR A 197 4.08 -4.31 12.32
CA TYR A 197 2.66 -4.53 12.56
C TYR A 197 1.86 -4.37 11.26
N LEU A 198 1.32 -5.49 10.77
CA LEU A 198 0.46 -5.54 9.58
C LEU A 198 -1.01 -5.47 9.95
N VAL A 199 -1.72 -4.53 9.34
CA VAL A 199 -3.18 -4.46 9.34
C VAL A 199 -3.67 -4.75 7.92
N GLY A 200 -4.33 -5.89 7.73
CA GLY A 200 -4.81 -6.35 6.42
C GLY A 200 -5.65 -7.62 6.56
N THR A 201 -6.45 -7.96 5.54
CA THR A 201 -7.26 -9.19 5.54
C THR A 201 -6.95 -10.04 4.32
N PRO A 202 -6.16 -11.13 4.44
CA PRO A 202 -5.80 -11.97 3.30
C PRO A 202 -6.98 -12.45 2.45
N ALA A 203 -8.09 -12.87 3.06
CA ALA A 203 -9.22 -13.46 2.31
C ALA A 203 -10.20 -12.43 1.74
N HIS A 204 -10.35 -11.26 2.38
CA HIS A 204 -11.40 -10.28 2.04
C HIS A 204 -10.85 -8.99 1.43
N CYS A 205 -9.54 -8.96 1.12
CA CYS A 205 -8.84 -7.81 0.60
C CYS A 205 -9.41 -7.39 -0.75
N GLN A 206 -9.81 -6.12 -0.89
CA GLN A 206 -10.42 -5.66 -2.14
C GLN A 206 -9.41 -5.50 -3.28
N THR A 207 -8.18 -5.15 -2.92
CA THR A 207 -7.08 -4.88 -3.85
C THR A 207 -6.23 -6.11 -4.12
N GLY A 208 -6.48 -7.23 -3.43
CA GLY A 208 -5.73 -8.48 -3.53
C GLY A 208 -4.29 -8.41 -3.01
N THR A 209 -3.87 -7.30 -2.36
CA THR A 209 -2.48 -7.09 -1.92
C THR A 209 -2.20 -7.51 -0.48
N CYS A 210 -3.24 -7.76 0.32
CA CYS A 210 -3.09 -8.14 1.72
C CYS A 210 -2.42 -9.51 1.91
N ALA A 211 -2.77 -10.50 1.08
CA ALA A 211 -2.16 -11.83 1.16
C ALA A 211 -0.66 -11.80 0.78
N PRO A 212 -0.24 -11.21 -0.36
CA PRO A 212 1.18 -11.03 -0.68
C PRO A 212 1.95 -10.24 0.38
N ALA A 213 1.35 -9.19 0.95
CA ALA A 213 1.95 -8.40 2.03
C ALA A 213 2.23 -9.24 3.29
N LEU A 214 1.29 -10.11 3.68
CA LEU A 214 1.48 -11.02 4.80
C LEU A 214 2.55 -12.07 4.47
N ASP A 215 2.53 -12.66 3.28
CA ASP A 215 3.52 -13.65 2.86
C ASP A 215 4.94 -13.05 2.80
N ALA A 216 5.07 -11.77 2.40
CA ALA A 216 6.33 -11.04 2.47
C ALA A 216 6.89 -10.99 3.90
N LEU A 217 6.07 -10.64 4.90
CA LEU A 217 6.50 -10.65 6.31
C LEU A 217 6.86 -12.05 6.79
N LEU A 218 6.06 -13.06 6.45
CA LEU A 218 6.32 -14.44 6.86
C LEU A 218 7.63 -14.98 6.29
N SER A 219 7.97 -14.62 5.04
CA SER A 219 9.25 -14.99 4.44
C SER A 219 10.46 -14.41 5.18
N LEU A 220 10.31 -13.19 5.72
CA LEU A 220 11.37 -12.51 6.47
C LEU A 220 11.48 -13.01 7.91
N ARG A 221 10.38 -13.48 8.50
CA ARG A 221 10.34 -14.02 9.87
C ARG A 221 11.35 -15.14 10.08
N GLU A 222 11.52 -16.02 9.09
CA GLU A 222 12.46 -17.15 9.17
C GLU A 222 13.92 -16.68 9.34
N THR A 223 14.29 -15.57 8.72
CA THR A 223 15.64 -15.00 8.77
C THR A 223 15.83 -14.11 10.00
N LEU A 224 14.82 -13.31 10.33
CA LEU A 224 14.89 -12.28 11.37
C LEU A 224 14.79 -12.84 12.80
N GLY A 225 14.08 -13.95 12.99
CA GLY A 225 13.88 -14.57 14.29
C GLY A 225 13.47 -13.55 15.37
N ASP A 226 14.27 -13.45 16.42
CA ASP A 226 13.99 -12.61 17.59
C ASP A 226 14.41 -11.13 17.44
N SER A 227 14.99 -10.70 16.31
CA SER A 227 15.45 -9.33 16.10
C SER A 227 14.32 -8.30 15.98
N ILE A 228 13.12 -8.76 15.60
CA ILE A 228 11.91 -7.93 15.43
C ILE A 228 10.68 -8.71 15.92
N ILE A 229 9.68 -7.99 16.42
CA ILE A 229 8.38 -8.58 16.73
C ILE A 229 7.44 -8.33 15.55
N MET A 230 6.86 -9.38 14.99
CA MET A 230 5.89 -9.28 13.90
C MET A 230 4.49 -9.56 14.42
N LEU A 231 3.53 -8.70 14.08
CA LEU A 231 2.12 -8.85 14.43
C LEU A 231 1.23 -8.70 13.19
N HIS A 232 0.09 -9.37 13.21
CA HIS A 232 -0.94 -9.25 12.20
C HIS A 232 -2.31 -8.99 12.85
N ALA A 233 -3.12 -8.14 12.25
CA ALA A 233 -4.51 -7.94 12.62
C ALA A 233 -5.41 -7.86 11.39
N GLU A 234 -6.51 -8.61 11.45
CA GLU A 234 -7.59 -8.55 10.46
C GLU A 234 -8.28 -7.19 10.46
N ILE A 235 -8.77 -6.77 9.28
CA ILE A 235 -9.52 -5.52 9.16
C ILE A 235 -11.02 -5.67 9.43
N TYR A 236 -11.53 -6.90 9.51
CA TYR A 236 -12.94 -7.18 9.81
C TYR A 236 -13.06 -8.05 11.07
N THR A 237 -14.20 -7.95 11.75
CA THR A 237 -14.49 -8.78 12.93
C THR A 237 -14.72 -10.24 12.59
N ASP A 238 -15.14 -10.55 11.36
CA ASP A 238 -15.47 -11.90 10.93
C ASP A 238 -15.49 -12.01 9.40
N ASP A 239 -15.72 -13.23 8.91
CA ASP A 239 -15.76 -13.57 7.49
C ASP A 239 -16.92 -12.94 6.71
N THR A 240 -17.90 -12.32 7.37
CA THR A 240 -18.93 -11.55 6.64
C THR A 240 -18.33 -10.29 6.03
N ALA A 241 -17.19 -9.82 6.55
CA ALA A 241 -16.49 -8.63 6.12
C ALA A 241 -17.41 -7.39 6.10
N THR A 242 -18.28 -7.25 7.11
CA THR A 242 -19.28 -6.16 7.18
C THR A 242 -18.93 -5.09 8.21
N ILE A 243 -18.31 -5.48 9.34
CA ILE A 243 -17.93 -4.63 10.45
C ILE A 243 -16.41 -4.59 10.53
N VAL A 244 -15.82 -3.39 10.58
CA VAL A 244 -14.37 -3.28 10.74
C VAL A 244 -13.93 -3.74 12.13
N ALA A 245 -12.78 -4.38 12.21
CA ALA A 245 -12.18 -4.79 13.47
C ALA A 245 -11.67 -3.57 14.26
N PRO A 246 -11.60 -3.65 15.60
CA PRO A 246 -11.10 -2.54 16.41
C PRO A 246 -9.65 -2.15 16.11
N ALA A 247 -8.85 -3.04 15.49
CA ALA A 247 -7.51 -2.73 15.02
C ALA A 247 -7.50 -1.57 14.01
N VAL A 248 -8.44 -1.55 13.06
CA VAL A 248 -8.57 -0.49 12.04
C VAL A 248 -8.90 0.84 12.69
N GLU A 249 -9.82 0.84 13.66
CA GLU A 249 -10.19 2.04 14.41
C GLU A 249 -9.01 2.54 15.28
N ALA A 250 -8.22 1.64 15.87
CA ALA A 250 -7.07 1.98 16.72
C ALA A 250 -5.94 2.70 15.97
N VAL A 251 -5.72 2.39 14.69
CA VAL A 251 -4.76 3.09 13.83
C VAL A 251 -5.41 4.03 12.83
N GLY A 252 -6.69 4.39 13.01
CA GLY A 252 -7.38 5.41 12.21
C GLY A 252 -7.38 5.14 10.69
N MET A 253 -7.33 3.88 10.27
CA MET A 253 -7.18 3.49 8.87
C MET A 253 -8.51 3.48 8.10
N SER A 254 -8.42 3.77 6.80
CA SER A 254 -9.55 3.72 5.86
C SER A 254 -9.18 3.04 4.53
N TYR A 255 -8.11 2.25 4.53
CA TYR A 255 -7.55 1.54 3.37
C TYR A 255 -6.83 0.28 3.85
N GLU A 256 -6.45 -0.60 2.92
CA GLU A 256 -5.71 -1.84 3.23
C GLU A 256 -4.77 -2.26 2.10
N PRO A 257 -3.73 -3.06 2.41
CA PRO A 257 -3.15 -3.25 3.75
C PRO A 257 -2.29 -2.04 4.17
N ALA A 258 -1.89 -1.99 5.44
CA ALA A 258 -0.80 -1.13 5.91
C ALA A 258 0.16 -1.90 6.82
N LEU A 259 1.46 -1.69 6.65
CA LEU A 259 2.52 -2.19 7.51
C LEU A 259 3.20 -1.02 8.20
N PHE A 260 3.16 -1.02 9.53
CA PHE A 260 3.89 -0.08 10.38
C PHE A 260 5.17 -0.74 10.88
N ILE A 261 6.33 -0.11 10.64
CA ILE A 261 7.61 -0.54 11.19
C ILE A 261 8.05 0.50 12.23
N THR A 262 8.41 0.02 13.42
CA THR A 262 8.87 0.87 14.53
C THR A 262 10.29 0.53 14.95
N ASP A 263 10.97 1.50 15.56
CA ASP A 263 12.18 1.26 16.34
C ASP A 263 11.88 0.58 17.70
N ALA A 264 12.92 0.36 18.50
CA ALA A 264 12.81 -0.27 19.82
C ALA A 264 12.04 0.58 20.86
N GLN A 265 11.78 1.86 20.56
CA GLN A 265 11.01 2.79 21.39
C GLN A 265 9.53 2.84 20.96
N GLY A 266 9.16 2.12 19.90
CA GLY A 266 7.80 2.14 19.36
C GLY A 266 7.50 3.36 18.50
N ILE A 267 8.53 4.10 18.04
CA ILE A 267 8.38 5.20 17.09
C ILE A 267 8.35 4.63 15.68
N ILE A 268 7.38 5.04 14.88
CA ILE A 268 7.23 4.60 13.50
C ILE A 268 8.38 5.18 12.68
N VAL A 269 9.17 4.31 12.06
CA VAL A 269 10.32 4.67 11.23
C VAL A 269 10.06 4.43 9.75
N GLU A 270 9.11 3.56 9.41
CA GLU A 270 8.67 3.30 8.04
C GLU A 270 7.20 2.86 8.04
N ARG A 271 6.47 3.20 6.97
CA ARG A 271 5.10 2.77 6.74
C ARG A 271 4.89 2.39 5.27
N PHE A 272 4.42 1.18 5.03
CA PHE A 272 4.02 0.73 3.70
C PHE A 272 2.52 0.67 3.58
N ASP A 273 1.96 1.39 2.61
CA ASP A 273 0.54 1.46 2.36
C ASP A 273 0.18 0.78 1.03
N ALA A 274 -0.94 0.06 1.02
CA ALA A 274 -1.66 -0.54 -0.11
C ALA A 274 -0.94 -1.61 -0.95
N ILE A 275 0.37 -1.52 -1.18
CA ILE A 275 1.16 -2.55 -1.86
C ILE A 275 2.62 -2.45 -1.46
N PHE A 276 3.26 -3.59 -1.21
CA PHE A 276 4.69 -3.72 -0.95
C PHE A 276 5.08 -5.20 -1.03
N ASP A 277 6.34 -5.50 -1.33
CA ASP A 277 6.89 -6.85 -1.38
C ASP A 277 7.99 -7.09 -0.34
N SER A 278 8.54 -8.30 -0.30
CA SER A 278 9.58 -8.66 0.66
C SER A 278 10.90 -7.93 0.41
N VAL A 279 11.19 -7.52 -0.83
CA VAL A 279 12.42 -6.80 -1.17
C VAL A 279 12.39 -5.42 -0.54
N GLU A 280 11.29 -4.69 -0.70
CA GLU A 280 11.15 -3.34 -0.15
C GLU A 280 11.13 -3.34 1.39
N VAL A 281 10.50 -4.34 2.00
CA VAL A 281 10.52 -4.50 3.47
C VAL A 281 11.95 -4.85 3.95
N THR A 282 12.68 -5.67 3.20
CA THR A 282 14.09 -6.00 3.51
C THR A 282 14.96 -4.75 3.51
N GLU A 283 14.79 -3.88 2.50
CA GLU A 283 15.53 -2.61 2.40
C GLU A 283 15.26 -1.69 3.61
N ALA A 284 13.99 -1.55 4.02
CA ALA A 284 13.63 -0.78 5.21
C ALA A 284 14.23 -1.36 6.50
N LEU A 285 14.22 -2.68 6.66
CA LEU A 285 14.79 -3.35 7.84
C LEU A 285 16.33 -3.27 7.87
N ASN A 286 16.99 -3.31 6.71
CA ASN A 286 18.43 -3.05 6.58
C ASN A 286 18.76 -1.61 7.01
N ALA A 287 17.97 -0.62 6.57
CA ALA A 287 18.16 0.77 6.94
C ALA A 287 18.00 1.00 8.46
N LEU A 288 17.15 0.21 9.13
CA LEU A 288 16.96 0.21 10.57
C LEU A 288 18.05 -0.55 11.35
N GLY A 289 18.91 -1.32 10.66
CA GLY A 289 19.94 -2.15 11.28
C GLY A 289 19.40 -3.39 12.01
N VAL A 290 18.25 -3.90 11.58
CA VAL A 290 17.59 -5.10 12.13
C VAL A 290 18.03 -6.37 11.39
N LEU A 291 18.45 -6.22 10.13
CA LEU A 291 19.05 -7.25 9.27
C LEU A 291 20.57 -7.05 9.13
#